data_AF-A0A2D8YAQ6-F1
#
_entry.id   AF-A0A2D8YAQ6-F1
#
_cell.length_a   1.000
_cell.length_b   1.000
_cell.length_c   1.000
_cell.angle_alpha   90.00
_cell.angle_beta   90.00
_cell.angle_gamma   90.00
#
_symmetry.space_group_name_H-M   'P 1'
#
loop_
_entity.id
_entity.type
_entity.pdbx_description
1 polymer ?
#
loop_
_entity_poly.entity_id
_entity_poly.type
_entity_poly.pdbx_seq_one_letter_code
_entity_poly.pdbx_strand_id
1 'polypeptide(L)'
;MSDTVTTGEQKGFLGWVEKTGNKLPDPVFIFFYLIIALMIVSQICAWAGVSAFHPSLTNPDGTPQLEEARSLFSPENIQQLWVEMPTTFTHFHPLGYVLVVMLGAGVAERSGLFGSAIRGAVRNAPKSLLTPLVALIAMLSNHAADAGYVVMIPLAAIIFASAGRHPLAGIAAAFAGVSGGFSANITPGQLDALLFGITESAYEASNIDGGWSVNFAGNWYFIGVLLFIYLPVIWMVTDKIIEPRLGKWVPDEDSDMKNYGDEDKPLTAGEKKGLGRAGLAILGVVALWVFMTIGPG
;
A
#
# COMPACT_ATOMS: atom_id res chain seq x y z
N MET A 1 -15.59 -32.91 -22.71
CA MET A 1 -14.63 -33.52 -21.76
C MET A 1 -14.03 -32.38 -20.99
N SER A 2 -14.47 -32.20 -19.75
CA SER A 2 -13.97 -31.20 -18.83
C SER A 2 -12.70 -31.75 -18.21
N ASP A 3 -11.55 -31.27 -18.68
CA ASP A 3 -10.26 -31.55 -18.05
C ASP A 3 -10.24 -30.87 -16.68
N THR A 4 -10.68 -31.60 -15.66
CA THR A 4 -10.35 -31.30 -14.27
C THR A 4 -8.84 -31.48 -14.12
N VAL A 5 -8.10 -30.38 -14.22
CA VAL A 5 -6.72 -30.30 -13.78
C VAL A 5 -6.72 -30.64 -12.29
N THR A 6 -6.33 -31.87 -11.96
CA THR A 6 -6.03 -32.27 -10.60
C THR A 6 -4.78 -31.53 -10.16
N THR A 7 -4.95 -30.35 -9.56
CA THR A 7 -3.86 -29.67 -8.84
C THR A 7 -3.45 -30.59 -7.69
N GLY A 8 -2.36 -31.35 -7.89
CA GLY A 8 -1.78 -32.14 -6.81
C GLY A 8 -1.44 -31.20 -5.66
N GLU A 9 -1.91 -31.50 -4.44
CA GLU A 9 -1.58 -30.72 -3.25
C GLU A 9 -0.06 -30.51 -3.22
N GLN A 10 0.39 -29.25 -3.33
CA GLN A 10 1.81 -28.95 -3.21
C GLN A 10 2.27 -29.45 -1.83
N LYS A 11 3.32 -30.28 -1.80
CA LYS A 11 3.92 -30.78 -0.56
C LYS A 11 5.10 -29.89 -0.18
N GLY A 12 5.39 -29.79 1.12
CA GLY A 12 6.51 -29.00 1.66
C GLY A 12 6.12 -27.59 2.09
N PHE A 13 7.11 -26.68 2.18
CA PHE A 13 6.92 -25.33 2.71
C PHE A 13 5.87 -24.52 1.93
N LEU A 14 5.89 -24.56 0.60
CA LEU A 14 4.93 -23.83 -0.25
C LEU A 14 3.50 -24.32 -0.05
N GLY A 15 3.30 -25.64 0.07
CA GLY A 15 2.00 -26.22 0.42
C GLY A 15 1.51 -25.84 1.81
N TRP A 16 2.42 -25.70 2.78
CA TRP A 16 2.07 -25.18 4.10
C TRP A 16 1.65 -23.71 4.05
N VAL A 17 2.35 -22.87 3.28
CA VAL A 17 1.98 -21.46 3.07
C VAL A 17 0.60 -21.36 2.43
N GLU A 18 0.36 -22.10 1.34
CA GLU A 18 -0.93 -22.13 0.64
C GLU A 18 -2.07 -22.57 1.57
N LYS A 19 -1.88 -23.69 2.28
CA LYS A 19 -2.89 -24.23 3.20
C LYS A 19 -3.16 -23.30 4.39
N THR A 20 -2.16 -22.57 4.85
CA THR A 20 -2.30 -21.64 5.98
C THR A 20 -2.97 -20.34 5.53
N GLY A 21 -2.59 -19.80 4.37
CA GLY A 21 -3.23 -18.63 3.76
C GLY A 21 -4.72 -18.88 3.49
N ASN A 22 -5.08 -20.03 2.90
CA ASN A 22 -6.46 -20.37 2.57
C ASN A 22 -7.36 -20.65 3.80
N LYS A 23 -6.80 -20.78 5.00
CA LYS A 23 -7.58 -20.98 6.22
C LYS A 23 -8.07 -19.68 6.85
N LEU A 24 -7.45 -18.55 6.53
CA LEU A 24 -7.86 -17.27 7.08
C LEU A 24 -9.18 -16.86 6.42
N PRO A 25 -10.25 -16.61 7.21
CA PRO A 25 -11.49 -16.11 6.65
C PRO A 25 -11.29 -14.68 6.13
N ASP A 26 -12.22 -14.21 5.31
CA ASP A 26 -12.22 -12.83 4.84
C ASP A 26 -12.06 -11.86 6.03
N PRO A 27 -11.23 -10.79 5.90
CA PRO A 27 -10.98 -9.85 6.99
C PRO A 27 -12.24 -9.31 7.67
N VAL A 28 -13.34 -9.13 6.95
CA VAL A 28 -14.62 -8.68 7.52
C VAL A 28 -15.12 -9.66 8.59
N PHE A 29 -15.03 -10.97 8.33
CA PHE A 29 -15.42 -11.99 9.30
C PHE A 29 -14.43 -12.07 10.47
N ILE A 30 -13.14 -11.82 10.24
CA ILE A 30 -12.16 -11.71 11.34
C ILE A 30 -12.60 -10.64 12.33
N PHE A 31 -12.90 -9.41 11.86
CA PHE A 31 -13.37 -8.33 12.72
C PHE A 31 -14.72 -8.66 13.39
N PHE A 32 -15.65 -9.27 12.66
CA PHE A 32 -16.92 -9.70 13.24
C PHE A 32 -16.72 -10.69 14.41
N TYR A 33 -15.85 -11.69 14.24
CA TYR A 33 -15.53 -12.64 15.30
C TYR A 33 -14.78 -11.98 16.47
N LEU A 34 -13.89 -11.02 16.19
CA LEU A 34 -13.20 -10.25 17.24
C LEU A 34 -14.19 -9.41 18.07
N ILE A 35 -15.20 -8.80 17.44
CA ILE A 35 -16.25 -8.07 18.17
C ILE A 35 -17.02 -9.01 19.09
N ILE A 36 -17.47 -10.17 18.59
CA ILE A 36 -18.18 -11.17 19.41
C ILE A 36 -17.30 -11.64 20.57
N ALA A 37 -16.03 -11.98 20.29
CA ALA A 37 -15.09 -12.41 21.30
C ALA A 37 -14.87 -11.32 22.36
N LEU A 38 -14.70 -10.05 21.94
CA LEU A 38 -14.55 -8.91 22.84
C LEU A 38 -15.79 -8.74 23.74
N MET A 39 -17.00 -8.85 23.19
CA MET A 39 -18.22 -8.79 23.99
C MET A 39 -18.25 -9.88 25.05
N ILE A 40 -17.94 -11.13 24.69
CA ILE A 40 -17.89 -12.26 25.63
C ILE A 40 -16.83 -12.03 26.70
N VAL A 41 -15.60 -11.66 26.31
CA VAL A 41 -14.51 -11.40 27.25
C VAL A 41 -14.85 -10.25 28.19
N SER A 42 -15.45 -9.16 27.69
CA SER A 42 -15.86 -8.02 28.51
C SER A 42 -16.85 -8.43 29.61
N GLN A 43 -17.78 -9.34 29.31
CA GLN A 43 -18.75 -9.83 30.28
C GLN A 43 -18.12 -10.71 31.35
N ILE A 44 -17.19 -11.59 30.96
CA ILE A 44 -16.46 -12.46 31.88
C ILE A 44 -15.60 -11.61 32.83
N CYS A 45 -14.88 -10.61 32.29
CA CYS A 45 -14.07 -9.70 33.09
C CYS A 45 -14.92 -8.85 34.04
N ALA A 46 -16.08 -8.37 33.60
CA ALA A 46 -17.01 -7.63 34.44
C ALA A 46 -17.55 -8.50 35.60
N TRP A 47 -17.91 -9.76 35.35
CA TRP A 47 -18.32 -10.69 36.42
C TRP A 47 -17.20 -11.01 37.40
N ALA A 48 -15.96 -11.10 36.92
CA ALA A 48 -14.79 -11.33 37.77
C ALA A 48 -14.33 -10.07 38.52
N GLY A 49 -14.93 -8.90 38.27
CA GLY A 49 -14.55 -7.64 38.91
C GLY A 49 -13.14 -7.18 38.53
N VAL A 50 -12.69 -7.47 37.31
CA VAL A 50 -11.34 -7.11 36.85
C VAL A 50 -11.21 -5.60 36.79
N SER A 51 -10.16 -5.08 37.43
CA SER A 51 -9.81 -3.67 37.44
C SER A 51 -8.30 -3.46 37.40
N ALA A 52 -7.86 -2.29 36.94
CA ALA A 52 -6.46 -1.88 36.89
C ALA A 52 -6.33 -0.36 37.05
N PHE A 53 -5.20 0.11 37.59
CA PHE A 53 -4.92 1.54 37.62
C PHE A 53 -4.48 2.03 36.23
N HIS A 54 -5.01 3.18 35.80
CA HIS A 54 -4.63 3.82 34.56
C HIS A 54 -3.14 4.24 34.64
N PRO A 55 -2.33 3.97 33.60
CA PRO A 55 -0.89 4.24 33.64
C PRO A 55 -0.52 5.72 33.67
N SER A 56 -1.39 6.60 33.14
CA SER A 56 -1.10 8.03 32.96
C SER A 56 -2.18 8.99 33.51
N LEU A 57 -3.36 8.50 33.87
CA LEU A 57 -4.45 9.37 34.32
C LEU A 57 -4.52 9.36 35.83
N THR A 58 -4.66 10.55 36.41
CA THR A 58 -4.79 10.75 37.85
C THR A 58 -6.08 11.49 38.15
N ASN A 59 -6.73 11.09 39.23
CA ASN A 59 -7.86 11.80 39.81
C ASN A 59 -7.43 13.21 40.29
N PRO A 60 -8.37 14.14 40.54
CA PRO A 60 -8.07 15.48 41.04
C PRO A 60 -7.30 15.53 42.37
N ASP A 61 -7.33 14.43 43.14
CA ASP A 61 -6.60 14.25 44.39
C ASP A 61 -5.16 13.71 44.20
N GLY A 62 -4.73 13.48 42.96
CA GLY A 62 -3.42 12.97 42.60
C GLY A 62 -3.28 11.45 42.66
N THR A 63 -4.34 10.71 42.97
CA THR A 63 -4.32 9.24 42.96
C THR A 63 -4.47 8.69 41.53
N PRO A 64 -3.84 7.55 41.17
CA PRO A 64 -4.06 6.93 39.87
C PRO A 64 -5.54 6.59 39.67
N GLN A 65 -6.08 6.92 38.49
CA GLN A 65 -7.46 6.59 38.13
C GLN A 65 -7.63 5.07 38.08
N LEU A 66 -8.72 4.54 38.65
CA LEU A 66 -9.05 3.12 38.57
C LEU A 66 -9.94 2.86 37.37
N GLU A 67 -9.52 1.96 36.48
CA GLU A 67 -10.30 1.48 35.35
C GLU A 67 -10.91 0.11 35.66
N GLU A 68 -12.22 -0.01 35.45
CA GLU A 68 -12.97 -1.24 35.70
C GLU A 68 -13.48 -1.84 34.39
N ALA A 69 -13.40 -3.17 34.26
CA ALA A 69 -13.94 -3.86 33.11
C ALA A 69 -15.47 -3.72 33.06
N ARG A 70 -15.98 -3.09 32.01
CA ARG A 70 -17.43 -2.93 31.78
C ARG A 70 -17.94 -3.98 30.80
N SER A 71 -19.10 -4.55 31.08
CA SER A 71 -19.75 -5.48 30.15
C SER A 71 -20.35 -4.73 28.96
N LEU A 72 -20.00 -5.16 27.76
CA LEU A 72 -20.60 -4.67 26.51
C LEU A 72 -22.02 -5.20 26.27
N PHE A 73 -22.51 -6.15 27.08
CA PHE A 73 -23.91 -6.60 27.04
C PHE A 73 -24.84 -5.78 27.93
N SER A 74 -24.35 -4.74 28.62
CA SER A 74 -25.22 -3.86 29.40
C SER A 74 -26.24 -3.16 28.50
N PRO A 75 -27.46 -2.87 28.98
CA PRO A 75 -28.48 -2.17 28.19
C PRO A 75 -27.95 -0.88 27.55
N GLU A 76 -27.12 -0.14 28.28
CA GLU A 76 -26.52 1.12 27.85
C GLU A 76 -25.53 0.90 26.69
N ASN A 77 -24.63 -0.09 26.80
CA ASN A 77 -23.65 -0.39 25.76
C ASN A 77 -24.28 -1.02 24.51
N ILE A 78 -25.34 -1.82 24.68
CA ILE A 78 -26.13 -2.31 23.55
C ILE A 78 -26.81 -1.13 22.85
N GLN A 79 -27.47 -0.24 23.59
CA GLN A 79 -28.07 0.96 23.01
C GLN A 79 -27.04 1.79 22.27
N GLN A 80 -25.87 2.03 22.87
CA GLN A 80 -24.78 2.76 22.23
C GLN A 80 -24.33 2.09 20.94
N LEU A 81 -24.14 0.76 20.92
CA LEU A 81 -23.78 0.03 19.71
C LEU A 81 -24.82 0.20 18.60
N TRP A 82 -26.12 0.14 18.90
CA TRP A 82 -27.17 0.28 17.89
C TRP A 82 -27.37 1.72 17.40
N VAL A 83 -27.25 2.70 18.30
CA VAL A 83 -27.53 4.10 18.00
C VAL A 83 -26.31 4.81 17.40
N GLU A 84 -25.11 4.57 17.95
CA GLU A 84 -23.88 5.28 17.57
C GLU A 84 -23.07 4.57 16.49
N MET A 85 -23.51 3.41 15.97
CA MET A 85 -22.81 2.71 14.88
C MET A 85 -22.57 3.62 13.65
N PRO A 86 -23.57 4.37 13.13
CA PRO A 86 -23.33 5.25 11.98
C PRO A 86 -22.34 6.37 12.30
N THR A 87 -22.43 6.95 13.50
CA THR A 87 -21.49 7.98 13.98
C THR A 87 -20.07 7.42 14.05
N THR A 88 -19.91 6.25 14.67
CA THR A 88 -18.62 5.54 14.81
C THR A 88 -18.01 5.24 13.45
N PHE A 89 -18.80 4.74 12.50
CA PHE A 89 -18.33 4.43 11.15
C PHE A 89 -17.90 5.69 10.38
N THR A 90 -18.69 6.77 10.46
CA THR A 90 -18.42 8.01 9.71
C THR A 90 -17.29 8.84 10.31
N HIS A 91 -17.05 8.74 11.62
CA HIS A 91 -15.95 9.42 12.33
C HIS A 91 -14.69 8.57 12.42
N PHE A 92 -14.67 7.38 11.81
CA PHE A 92 -13.46 6.58 11.75
C PHE A 92 -12.44 7.23 10.82
N HIS A 93 -11.40 7.85 11.39
CA HIS A 93 -10.38 8.65 10.69
C HIS A 93 -9.88 8.04 9.37
N PRO A 94 -9.52 6.73 9.30
CA PRO A 94 -9.09 6.10 8.05
C PRO A 94 -10.03 6.32 6.88
N LEU A 95 -11.34 6.27 7.13
CA LEU A 95 -12.36 6.40 6.09
C LEU A 95 -12.25 7.76 5.40
N GLY A 96 -12.16 8.83 6.18
CA GLY A 96 -12.03 10.20 5.67
C GLY A 96 -10.74 10.38 4.86
N TYR A 97 -9.59 9.99 5.42
CA TYR A 97 -8.30 10.17 4.75
C TYR A 97 -8.21 9.38 3.45
N VAL A 98 -8.62 8.10 3.46
CA VAL A 98 -8.54 7.23 2.29
C VAL A 98 -9.46 7.73 1.17
N LEU A 99 -10.69 8.14 1.48
CA LEU A 99 -11.64 8.64 0.46
C LEU A 99 -11.10 9.89 -0.25
N VAL A 100 -10.53 10.84 0.49
CA VAL A 100 -9.98 12.07 -0.08
C VAL A 100 -8.77 11.77 -0.97
N VAL A 101 -7.84 10.93 -0.51
CA VAL A 101 -6.66 10.53 -1.31
C VAL A 101 -7.09 9.75 -2.55
N MET A 102 -8.05 8.83 -2.43
CA MET A 102 -8.57 8.04 -3.54
C MET A 102 -9.33 8.85 -4.58
N LEU A 103 -9.97 9.96 -4.19
CA LEU A 103 -10.58 10.86 -5.17
C LEU A 103 -9.52 11.46 -6.11
N GLY A 104 -8.41 11.96 -5.55
CA GLY A 104 -7.31 12.52 -6.34
C GLY A 104 -6.62 11.48 -7.22
N ALA A 105 -6.25 10.35 -6.63
CA ALA A 105 -5.63 9.24 -7.35
C ALA A 105 -6.57 8.65 -8.43
N GLY A 106 -7.87 8.54 -8.14
CA GLY A 106 -8.87 8.06 -9.09
C GLY A 106 -9.02 8.98 -10.30
N VAL A 107 -8.99 10.30 -10.11
CA VAL A 107 -8.97 11.26 -11.23
C VAL A 107 -7.69 11.12 -12.05
N ALA A 108 -6.53 11.04 -11.39
CA ALA A 108 -5.24 10.84 -12.07
C ALA A 108 -5.24 9.55 -12.91
N GLU A 109 -5.72 8.45 -12.34
CA GLU A 109 -5.79 7.16 -13.02
C GLU A 109 -6.77 7.16 -14.19
N ARG A 110 -8.01 7.64 -13.98
CA ARG A 110 -9.03 7.70 -15.03
C ARG A 110 -8.67 8.66 -16.16
N SER A 111 -7.83 9.67 -15.90
CA SER A 111 -7.29 10.55 -16.93
C SER A 111 -6.14 9.94 -17.74
N GLY A 112 -5.62 8.77 -17.35
CA GLY A 112 -4.47 8.11 -17.97
C GLY A 112 -3.12 8.71 -17.58
N LEU A 113 -3.05 9.53 -16.53
CA LEU A 113 -1.84 10.21 -16.09
C LEU A 113 -0.75 9.20 -15.69
N PHE A 114 -1.08 8.27 -14.80
CA PHE A 114 -0.12 7.30 -14.28
C PHE A 114 0.38 6.34 -15.34
N GLY A 115 -0.53 5.72 -16.12
CA GLY A 115 -0.13 4.84 -17.23
C GLY A 115 0.76 5.54 -18.27
N SER A 116 0.49 6.81 -18.58
CA SER A 116 1.34 7.60 -19.49
C SER A 116 2.68 7.98 -18.85
N ALA A 117 2.70 8.34 -17.57
CA ALA A 117 3.91 8.68 -16.84
C ALA A 117 4.85 7.47 -16.69
N ILE A 118 4.30 6.31 -16.31
CA ILE A 118 5.03 5.04 -16.20
C ILE A 118 5.66 4.70 -17.55
N ARG A 119 4.86 4.63 -18.64
CA ARG A 119 5.36 4.36 -20.00
C ARG A 119 6.43 5.36 -20.43
N GLY A 120 6.22 6.65 -20.19
CA GLY A 120 7.18 7.70 -20.51
C GLY A 120 8.50 7.57 -19.75
N ALA A 121 8.45 7.12 -18.50
CA ALA A 121 9.61 7.07 -17.62
C ALA A 121 10.53 5.86 -17.92
N VAL A 122 9.99 4.71 -18.32
CA VAL A 122 10.81 3.51 -18.62
C VAL A 122 11.31 3.43 -20.07
N ARG A 123 10.67 4.11 -21.03
CA ARG A 123 10.95 3.92 -22.47
C ARG A 123 12.38 4.22 -22.90
N ASN A 124 13.02 5.23 -22.31
CA ASN A 124 14.37 5.67 -22.70
C ASN A 124 15.45 5.24 -21.70
N ALA A 125 15.22 4.15 -20.97
CA ALA A 125 16.16 3.63 -19.99
C ALA A 125 17.48 3.22 -20.67
N PRO A 126 18.65 3.71 -20.24
CA PRO A 126 19.91 3.18 -20.72
C PRO A 126 20.07 1.73 -20.22
N LYS A 127 20.61 0.85 -21.06
CA LYS A 127 20.69 -0.60 -20.78
C LYS A 127 21.32 -0.93 -19.42
N SER A 128 22.32 -0.16 -18.99
CA SER A 128 23.02 -0.34 -17.71
C SER A 128 22.20 0.05 -16.48
N LEU A 129 21.18 0.90 -16.62
CA LEU A 129 20.29 1.32 -15.53
C LEU A 129 18.87 0.80 -15.70
N LEU A 130 18.67 -0.16 -16.61
CA LEU A 130 17.33 -0.64 -16.92
C LEU A 130 16.66 -1.24 -15.67
N THR A 131 17.34 -2.13 -14.95
CA THR A 131 16.80 -2.76 -13.73
C THR A 131 16.51 -1.76 -12.61
N PRO A 132 17.45 -0.89 -12.18
CA PRO A 132 17.15 0.06 -11.12
C PRO A 132 16.06 1.06 -11.54
N LEU A 133 16.00 1.46 -12.81
CA LEU A 133 14.93 2.35 -13.26
C LEU A 133 13.55 1.66 -13.22
N VAL A 134 13.46 0.42 -13.70
CA VAL A 134 12.25 -0.40 -13.64
C VAL A 134 11.81 -0.64 -12.20
N ALA A 135 12.74 -1.01 -11.31
CA ALA A 135 12.45 -1.21 -9.90
C ALA A 135 11.96 0.08 -9.22
N LEU A 136 12.62 1.22 -9.49
CA LEU A 136 12.22 2.51 -8.94
C LEU A 136 10.81 2.91 -9.39
N ILE A 137 10.52 2.82 -10.70
CA ILE A 137 9.21 3.19 -11.24
C ILE A 137 8.13 2.21 -10.75
N ALA A 138 8.44 0.93 -10.63
CA ALA A 138 7.56 -0.07 -10.03
C ALA A 138 7.21 0.27 -8.57
N MET A 139 8.19 0.66 -7.74
CA MET A 139 7.92 1.10 -6.36
C MET A 139 7.06 2.36 -6.32
N LEU A 140 7.37 3.35 -7.16
CA LEU A 140 6.59 4.61 -7.20
C LEU A 140 5.18 4.43 -7.80
N SER A 141 4.95 3.36 -8.56
CA SER A 141 3.64 3.08 -9.15
C SER A 141 2.57 2.70 -8.12
N ASN A 142 2.95 2.48 -6.85
CA ASN A 142 2.01 2.20 -5.77
C ASN A 142 1.05 3.38 -5.49
N HIS A 143 1.45 4.61 -5.82
CA HIS A 143 0.55 5.77 -5.78
C HIS A 143 -0.57 5.70 -6.82
N ALA A 144 -0.39 4.85 -7.84
CA ALA A 144 -1.36 4.57 -8.88
C ALA A 144 -2.18 3.29 -8.63
N ALA A 145 -2.05 2.68 -7.43
CA ALA A 145 -2.73 1.45 -7.01
C ALA A 145 -2.67 0.34 -8.09
N ASP A 146 -3.75 0.16 -8.86
CA ASP A 146 -3.90 -0.92 -9.83
C ASP A 146 -2.97 -0.78 -11.06
N ALA A 147 -2.62 0.46 -11.44
CA ALA A 147 -1.80 0.69 -12.64
C ALA A 147 -0.39 0.09 -12.50
N GLY A 148 0.14 -0.01 -11.28
CA GLY A 148 1.43 -0.63 -11.04
C GLY A 148 1.46 -2.10 -11.45
N TYR A 149 0.45 -2.87 -11.05
CA TYR A 149 0.37 -4.29 -11.43
C TYR A 149 -0.03 -4.47 -12.90
N VAL A 150 -1.03 -3.70 -13.36
CA VAL A 150 -1.61 -3.87 -14.69
C VAL A 150 -0.67 -3.39 -15.80
N VAL A 151 0.02 -2.26 -15.60
CA VAL A 151 0.84 -1.64 -16.67
C VAL A 151 2.32 -1.93 -16.48
N MET A 152 2.86 -1.83 -15.26
CA MET A 152 4.30 -1.85 -15.06
C MET A 152 4.91 -3.25 -15.31
N ILE A 153 4.24 -4.31 -14.85
CA ILE A 153 4.73 -5.69 -14.98
C ILE A 153 4.89 -6.13 -16.45
N PRO A 154 3.85 -6.06 -17.32
CA PRO A 154 4.01 -6.45 -18.72
C PRO A 154 4.98 -5.51 -19.46
N LEU A 155 4.93 -4.21 -19.19
CA LEU A 155 5.84 -3.24 -19.80
C LEU A 155 7.31 -3.52 -19.47
N ALA A 156 7.62 -3.93 -18.24
CA ALA A 156 8.97 -4.33 -17.85
C ALA A 156 9.46 -5.53 -18.67
N ALA A 157 8.59 -6.50 -18.94
CA ALA A 157 8.93 -7.64 -19.77
C ALA A 157 9.32 -7.19 -21.19
N ILE A 158 8.52 -6.30 -21.78
CA ILE A 158 8.73 -5.77 -23.14
C ILE A 158 10.05 -5.01 -23.23
N ILE A 159 10.34 -4.13 -22.27
CA ILE A 159 11.54 -3.29 -22.30
C ILE A 159 12.80 -4.12 -22.03
N PHE A 160 12.74 -5.12 -21.16
CA PHE A 160 13.84 -6.06 -20.98
C PHE A 160 14.13 -6.82 -22.27
N ALA A 161 13.10 -7.36 -22.92
CA ALA A 161 13.26 -8.08 -24.18
C ALA A 161 13.83 -7.19 -25.29
N SER A 162 13.32 -5.96 -25.45
CA SER A 162 13.81 -5.02 -26.47
C SER A 162 15.24 -4.53 -26.19
N ALA A 163 15.66 -4.52 -24.93
CA ALA A 163 17.04 -4.26 -24.54
C ALA A 163 17.99 -5.46 -24.78
N GLY A 164 17.46 -6.64 -25.14
CA GLY A 164 18.20 -7.89 -25.32
C GLY A 164 18.44 -8.67 -24.01
N ARG A 165 17.63 -8.39 -22.98
CA ARG A 165 17.67 -9.03 -21.66
C ARG A 165 16.46 -9.94 -21.49
N HIS A 166 16.51 -10.83 -20.50
CA HIS A 166 15.46 -11.82 -20.32
C HIS A 166 14.14 -11.18 -19.82
N PRO A 167 13.00 -11.31 -20.53
CA PRO A 167 11.73 -10.67 -20.13
C PRO A 167 11.25 -11.08 -18.73
N LEU A 168 11.40 -12.36 -18.37
CA LEU A 168 11.10 -12.84 -17.00
C LEU A 168 11.89 -12.12 -15.90
N ALA A 169 13.11 -11.63 -16.18
CA ALA A 169 13.86 -10.83 -15.22
C ALA A 169 13.21 -9.44 -15.04
N GLY A 170 12.68 -8.86 -16.11
CA GLY A 170 11.88 -7.63 -16.06
C GLY A 170 10.60 -7.80 -15.25
N ILE A 171 9.86 -8.89 -15.47
CA ILE A 171 8.67 -9.25 -14.68
C ILE A 171 9.03 -9.39 -13.21
N ALA A 172 10.10 -10.13 -12.89
CA ALA A 172 10.55 -10.32 -11.52
C ALA A 172 10.94 -9.00 -10.84
N ALA A 173 11.68 -8.12 -11.55
CA ALA A 173 12.08 -6.81 -11.03
C ALA A 173 10.87 -5.90 -10.78
N ALA A 174 9.93 -5.85 -11.73
CA ALA A 174 8.71 -5.05 -11.59
C ALA A 174 7.84 -5.59 -10.45
N PHE A 175 7.60 -6.90 -10.40
CA PHE A 175 6.80 -7.51 -9.34
C PHE A 175 7.42 -7.30 -7.95
N ALA A 176 8.74 -7.43 -7.82
CA ALA A 176 9.45 -7.13 -6.58
C ALA A 176 9.31 -5.65 -6.18
N GLY A 177 9.34 -4.72 -7.15
CA GLY A 177 9.14 -3.29 -6.90
C GLY A 177 7.71 -2.93 -6.49
N VAL A 178 6.70 -3.40 -7.25
CA VAL A 178 5.29 -3.10 -6.95
C VAL A 178 4.85 -3.77 -5.64
N SER A 179 5.10 -5.08 -5.49
CA SER A 179 4.62 -5.85 -4.33
C SER A 179 5.56 -5.74 -3.13
N GLY A 180 6.85 -6.05 -3.32
CA GLY A 180 7.83 -6.04 -2.23
C GLY A 180 8.19 -4.64 -1.76
N GLY A 181 8.14 -3.65 -2.65
CA GLY A 181 8.40 -2.25 -2.35
C GLY A 181 7.15 -1.41 -2.07
N PHE A 182 6.02 -2.04 -1.75
CA PHE A 182 4.72 -1.36 -1.59
C PHE A 182 4.76 -0.11 -0.69
N SER A 183 5.42 -0.24 0.47
CA SER A 183 5.54 0.85 1.45
C SER A 183 6.68 1.84 1.17
N ALA A 184 7.65 1.49 0.31
CA ALA A 184 8.87 2.28 0.11
C ALA A 184 8.64 3.35 -0.98
N ASN A 185 8.47 4.61 -0.59
CA ASN A 185 8.07 5.69 -1.50
C ASN A 185 8.77 7.02 -1.21
N ILE A 186 8.82 7.89 -2.22
CA ILE A 186 9.37 9.25 -2.11
C ILE A 186 8.40 10.20 -1.39
N THR A 187 7.10 9.96 -1.47
CA THR A 187 6.06 10.77 -0.81
C THR A 187 5.04 9.86 -0.14
N PRO A 188 4.37 10.31 0.93
CA PRO A 188 3.26 9.56 1.52
C PRO A 188 2.12 9.38 0.50
N GLY A 189 1.45 8.24 0.55
CA GLY A 189 0.36 7.87 -0.35
C GLY A 189 -0.90 7.36 0.38
N GLN A 190 -1.74 6.61 -0.35
CA GLN A 190 -2.97 6.04 0.18
C GLN A 190 -2.73 5.08 1.35
N LEU A 191 -1.72 4.22 1.25
CA LEU A 191 -1.38 3.29 2.32
C LEU A 191 -0.98 4.05 3.59
N ASP A 192 -0.18 5.11 3.48
CA ASP A 192 0.22 5.91 4.64
C ASP A 192 -1.00 6.56 5.30
N ALA A 193 -1.95 7.06 4.50
CA ALA A 193 -3.22 7.60 5.00
C ALA A 193 -4.05 6.57 5.78
N LEU A 194 -4.15 5.35 5.24
CA LEU A 194 -4.86 4.25 5.89
C LEU A 194 -4.19 3.85 7.20
N LEU A 195 -2.88 3.60 7.18
CA LEU A 195 -2.13 3.17 8.37
C LEU A 195 -2.12 4.26 9.44
N PHE A 196 -1.96 5.51 9.02
CA PHE A 196 -2.01 6.66 9.91
C PHE A 196 -3.34 6.76 10.62
N GLY A 197 -4.47 6.72 9.89
CA GLY A 197 -5.79 6.80 10.52
C GLY A 197 -6.06 5.65 11.49
N ILE A 198 -5.56 4.43 11.20
CA ILE A 198 -5.73 3.28 12.10
C ILE A 198 -4.92 3.49 13.36
N THR A 199 -3.69 3.99 13.21
CA THR A 199 -2.78 4.30 14.33
C THR A 199 -3.36 5.42 15.20
N GLU A 200 -3.89 6.47 14.58
CA GLU A 200 -4.57 7.58 15.25
C GLU A 200 -5.79 7.09 16.04
N SER A 201 -6.67 6.31 15.41
CA SER A 201 -7.84 5.72 16.08
C SER A 201 -7.43 4.83 17.26
N ALA A 202 -6.35 4.04 17.12
CA ALA A 202 -5.86 3.18 18.19
C ALA A 202 -5.24 3.98 19.34
N TYR A 203 -4.53 5.07 19.05
CA TYR A 203 -3.97 5.96 20.05
C TYR A 203 -5.08 6.69 20.82
N GLU A 204 -6.04 7.29 20.13
CA GLU A 204 -7.19 7.96 20.74
C GLU A 204 -8.00 6.97 21.61
N ALA A 205 -8.27 5.77 21.11
CA ALA A 205 -8.98 4.73 21.85
C ALA A 205 -8.20 4.24 23.09
N SER A 206 -6.88 4.43 23.14
CA SER A 206 -6.07 4.02 24.29
C SER A 206 -6.24 4.94 25.50
N ASN A 207 -6.64 6.20 25.30
CA ASN A 207 -6.63 7.26 26.33
C ASN A 207 -5.28 7.45 27.05
N ILE A 208 -4.18 6.95 26.48
CA ILE A 208 -2.84 7.13 27.02
C ILE A 208 -2.27 8.40 26.41
N ASP A 209 -2.25 9.50 27.18
CA ASP A 209 -1.52 10.71 26.77
C ASP A 209 0.00 10.46 26.87
N GLY A 210 0.58 10.05 25.75
CA GLY A 210 2.02 9.87 25.57
C GLY A 210 2.72 11.12 25.03
N GLY A 211 2.02 12.25 24.91
CA GLY A 211 2.53 13.44 24.21
C GLY A 211 2.76 13.22 22.71
N TRP A 212 2.11 12.22 22.11
CA TRP A 212 2.22 11.97 20.68
C TRP A 212 1.42 13.00 19.89
N SER A 213 2.09 13.71 18.98
CA SER A 213 1.44 14.64 18.07
C SER A 213 1.04 13.94 16.77
N VAL A 214 -0.22 14.09 16.41
CA VAL A 214 -0.80 13.63 15.15
C VAL A 214 -0.08 14.29 13.97
N ASN A 215 0.65 13.50 13.17
CA ASN A 215 1.37 13.99 11.99
C ASN A 215 1.33 12.96 10.86
N PHE A 216 0.58 13.28 9.80
CA PHE A 216 0.46 12.46 8.59
C PHE A 216 1.81 12.12 7.94
N ALA A 217 2.76 13.06 7.95
CA ALA A 217 4.09 12.87 7.40
C ALA A 217 5.08 12.19 8.38
N GLY A 218 4.61 11.70 9.54
CA GLY A 218 5.46 11.14 10.58
C GLY A 218 6.33 9.96 10.11
N ASN A 219 5.84 9.16 9.17
CA ASN A 219 6.57 8.01 8.61
C ASN A 219 7.41 8.37 7.36
N TRP A 220 7.37 9.62 6.90
CA TRP A 220 7.91 9.99 5.59
C TRP A 220 9.42 9.72 5.45
N TYR A 221 10.21 10.09 6.46
CA TYR A 221 11.64 9.83 6.45
C TYR A 221 11.96 8.34 6.39
N PHE A 222 11.17 7.51 7.08
CA PHE A 222 11.39 6.07 7.12
C PHE A 222 11.08 5.41 5.76
N ILE A 223 9.95 5.74 5.14
CA ILE A 223 9.61 5.21 3.80
C ILE A 223 10.59 5.70 2.72
N GLY A 224 11.08 6.94 2.86
CA GLY A 224 12.11 7.49 1.98
C GLY A 224 13.43 6.72 2.10
N VAL A 225 13.87 6.42 3.32
CA VAL A 225 15.07 5.60 3.55
C VAL A 225 14.87 4.17 3.05
N LEU A 226 13.70 3.56 3.25
CA LEU A 226 13.41 2.21 2.73
C LEU A 226 13.54 2.13 1.22
N LEU A 227 13.18 3.18 0.48
CA LEU A 227 13.36 3.23 -0.97
C LEU A 227 14.84 3.13 -1.36
N PHE A 228 15.73 3.81 -0.63
CA PHE A 228 17.18 3.72 -0.86
C PHE A 228 17.78 2.36 -0.46
N ILE A 229 17.10 1.60 0.40
CA ILE A 229 17.51 0.24 0.78
C ILE A 229 16.98 -0.78 -0.22
N TYR A 230 15.70 -0.70 -0.59
CA TYR A 230 15.03 -1.68 -1.45
C TYR A 230 15.50 -1.58 -2.89
N LEU A 231 15.77 -0.37 -3.40
CA LEU A 231 16.21 -0.18 -4.78
C LEU A 231 17.50 -0.98 -5.10
N PRO A 232 18.61 -0.85 -4.35
CA PRO A 232 19.79 -1.68 -4.56
C PRO A 232 19.55 -3.18 -4.34
N VAL A 233 18.69 -3.55 -3.39
CA VAL A 233 18.41 -4.97 -3.10
C VAL A 233 17.69 -5.62 -4.28
N ILE A 234 16.61 -5.01 -4.78
CA ILE A 234 15.88 -5.50 -5.95
C ILE A 234 16.81 -5.56 -7.16
N TRP A 235 17.58 -4.49 -7.39
CA TRP A 235 18.54 -4.45 -8.49
C TRP A 235 19.57 -5.57 -8.41
N MET A 236 20.23 -5.74 -7.26
CA MET A 236 21.25 -6.77 -7.06
C MET A 236 20.66 -8.18 -7.21
N VAL A 237 19.50 -8.44 -6.62
CA VAL A 237 18.85 -9.75 -6.69
C VAL A 237 18.47 -10.08 -8.13
N THR A 238 17.88 -9.12 -8.86
CA THR A 238 17.52 -9.34 -10.26
C THR A 238 18.74 -9.61 -11.13
N ASP A 239 19.74 -8.72 -11.12
CA ASP A 239 20.86 -8.79 -12.07
C ASP A 239 21.87 -9.89 -11.71
N LYS A 240 22.12 -10.14 -10.42
CA LYS A 240 23.16 -11.09 -9.98
C LYS A 240 22.64 -12.47 -9.63
N ILE A 241 21.35 -12.61 -9.30
CA ILE A 241 20.79 -13.90 -8.84
C ILE A 241 19.76 -14.44 -9.82
N ILE A 242 18.79 -13.63 -10.25
CA ILE A 242 17.68 -14.10 -11.07
C ILE A 242 18.07 -14.21 -12.55
N GLU A 243 18.52 -13.11 -13.16
CA GLU A 243 18.82 -13.06 -14.59
C GLU A 243 19.89 -14.10 -15.03
N PRO A 244 20.99 -14.33 -14.28
CA PRO A 244 21.97 -15.33 -14.67
C PRO A 244 21.42 -16.77 -14.66
N ARG A 245 20.42 -17.06 -13.81
CA ARG A 245 19.78 -18.38 -13.73
C ARG A 245 18.81 -18.63 -14.89
N LEU A 246 18.32 -17.58 -15.53
CA LEU A 246 17.42 -17.67 -16.68
C LEU A 246 18.15 -17.96 -17.99
N GLY A 247 19.48 -17.75 -18.03
CA GLY A 247 20.29 -17.96 -19.23
C GLY A 247 20.18 -16.81 -20.23
N LYS A 248 20.82 -16.98 -21.40
CA LYS A 248 20.81 -15.95 -22.45
C LYS A 248 19.45 -15.89 -23.14
N TRP A 249 18.87 -14.71 -23.18
CA TRP A 249 17.68 -14.45 -23.97
C TRP A 249 18.02 -14.45 -25.46
N VAL A 250 17.32 -15.29 -26.21
CA VAL A 250 17.34 -15.28 -27.68
C VAL A 250 15.91 -14.91 -28.11
N PRO A 251 15.70 -13.79 -28.80
CA PRO A 251 14.38 -13.41 -29.29
C PRO A 251 13.86 -14.50 -30.23
N ASP A 252 12.73 -15.11 -29.90
CA ASP A 252 12.05 -16.05 -30.78
C ASP A 252 11.24 -15.26 -31.83
N GLU A 253 11.35 -15.62 -33.12
CA GLU A 253 10.70 -14.89 -34.22
C GLU A 253 9.15 -14.98 -34.13
N ASP A 254 8.66 -16.05 -33.49
CA ASP A 254 7.25 -16.37 -33.22
C ASP A 254 6.77 -15.93 -31.81
N SER A 255 7.61 -15.22 -31.04
CA SER A 255 7.18 -14.75 -29.73
C SER A 255 6.01 -13.75 -29.83
N ASP A 256 4.94 -14.03 -29.09
CA ASP A 256 3.74 -13.17 -28.93
C ASP A 256 4.05 -11.74 -28.41
N MET A 257 5.31 -11.40 -28.19
CA MET A 257 5.75 -10.05 -27.83
C MET A 257 5.39 -9.00 -28.89
N LYS A 258 5.23 -9.40 -30.17
CA LYS A 258 4.70 -8.49 -31.21
C LYS A 258 3.23 -8.09 -30.95
N ASN A 259 2.46 -8.92 -30.25
CA ASN A 259 1.04 -8.67 -29.95
C ASN A 259 0.83 -7.75 -28.72
N TYR A 260 1.85 -7.57 -27.87
CA TYR A 260 1.83 -6.61 -26.74
C TYR A 260 2.26 -5.18 -27.14
N GLY A 261 2.49 -4.93 -28.44
CA GLY A 261 3.01 -3.66 -28.97
C GLY A 261 2.14 -2.42 -28.69
N ASP A 262 0.89 -2.60 -28.22
CA ASP A 262 0.02 -1.50 -27.82
C ASP A 262 0.47 -0.81 -26.52
N GLU A 263 1.12 -1.54 -25.60
CA GLU A 263 1.59 -1.00 -24.32
C GLU A 263 2.95 -0.27 -24.43
N ASP A 264 3.77 -0.61 -25.44
CA ASP A 264 5.01 0.10 -25.79
C ASP A 264 4.80 1.16 -26.90
N LYS A 265 3.55 1.55 -27.17
CA LYS A 265 3.28 2.66 -28.10
C LYS A 265 3.96 3.93 -27.60
N PRO A 266 4.65 4.68 -28.49
CA PRO A 266 5.16 5.99 -28.15
C PRO A 266 4.03 6.89 -27.65
N LEU A 267 4.33 7.68 -26.61
CA LEU A 267 3.41 8.68 -26.12
C LEU A 267 2.96 9.58 -27.28
N THR A 268 1.65 9.72 -27.43
CA THR A 268 1.04 10.64 -28.37
C THR A 268 1.42 12.08 -28.03
N ALA A 269 1.32 12.98 -29.01
CA ALA A 269 1.53 14.41 -28.77
C ALA A 269 0.58 14.96 -27.69
N GLY A 270 -0.64 14.39 -27.60
CA GLY A 270 -1.62 14.68 -26.56
C GLY A 270 -1.14 14.28 -25.17
N GLU A 271 -0.73 13.02 -24.99
CA GLU A 271 -0.21 12.51 -23.70
C GLU A 271 1.04 13.28 -23.25
N LYS A 272 1.97 13.57 -24.16
CA LYS A 272 3.18 14.34 -23.83
C LYS A 272 2.85 15.77 -23.37
N LYS A 273 1.90 16.44 -24.05
CA LYS A 273 1.42 17.77 -23.65
C LYS A 273 0.63 17.70 -22.32
N GLY A 274 -0.15 16.65 -22.13
CA GLY A 274 -0.89 16.36 -20.89
C GLY A 274 0.05 16.21 -19.70
N LEU A 275 1.07 15.35 -19.82
CA LEU A 275 2.11 15.15 -18.81
C LEU A 275 2.84 16.45 -18.48
N GLY A 276 3.19 17.25 -19.49
CA GLY A 276 3.80 18.57 -19.27
C GLY A 276 2.91 19.51 -18.46
N ARG A 277 1.60 19.57 -18.77
CA ARG A 277 0.63 20.39 -18.03
C ARG A 277 0.36 19.86 -16.62
N ALA A 278 0.30 18.55 -16.45
CA ALA A 278 0.16 17.91 -15.15
C ALA A 278 1.37 18.23 -14.27
N GLY A 279 2.60 18.17 -14.82
CA GLY A 279 3.80 18.60 -14.13
C GLY A 279 3.76 20.07 -13.69
N LEU A 280 3.27 20.97 -14.55
CA LEU A 280 3.07 22.38 -14.18
C LEU A 280 2.03 22.56 -13.08
N ALA A 281 0.94 21.79 -13.10
CA ALA A 281 -0.07 21.81 -12.04
C ALA A 281 0.50 21.34 -10.70
N ILE A 282 1.30 20.25 -10.71
CA ILE A 282 2.01 19.76 -9.52
C ILE A 282 2.94 20.83 -8.97
N LEU A 283 3.74 21.49 -9.81
CA LEU A 283 4.61 22.59 -9.39
C LEU A 283 3.81 23.76 -8.82
N GLY A 284 2.64 24.07 -9.39
CA GLY A 284 1.73 25.08 -8.85
C GLY A 284 1.21 24.74 -7.45
N VAL A 285 0.83 23.48 -7.22
CA VAL A 285 0.43 22.99 -5.89
C VAL A 285 1.60 23.09 -4.91
N VAL A 286 2.80 22.64 -5.30
CA VAL A 286 4.01 22.76 -4.46
C VAL A 286 4.30 24.22 -4.13
N ALA A 287 4.23 25.12 -5.11
CA ALA A 287 4.46 26.55 -4.89
C ALA A 287 3.42 27.17 -3.95
N LEU A 288 2.14 26.80 -4.08
CA LEU A 288 1.08 27.23 -3.17
C LEU A 288 1.34 26.75 -1.74
N TRP A 289 1.69 25.48 -1.57
CA TRP A 289 2.01 24.91 -0.26
C TRP A 289 3.22 25.60 0.37
N VAL A 290 4.31 25.76 -0.38
CA VAL A 290 5.49 26.51 0.08
C VAL A 290 5.06 27.92 0.50
N PHE A 291 4.33 28.65 -0.34
CA PHE A 291 3.82 29.99 0.01
C PHE A 291 2.97 29.99 1.29
N MET A 292 2.09 29.02 1.50
CA MET A 292 1.31 28.92 2.74
C MET A 292 2.17 28.59 3.97
N THR A 293 3.31 27.94 3.79
CA THR A 293 4.18 27.51 4.90
C THR A 293 5.20 28.59 5.29
N ILE A 294 5.76 29.31 4.31
CA ILE A 294 6.82 30.32 4.53
C ILE A 294 6.36 31.75 4.27
N GLY A 295 5.17 31.93 3.69
CA GLY A 295 4.62 33.25 3.40
C GLY A 295 4.31 34.01 4.68
N PRO A 296 4.18 35.34 4.59
CA PRO A 296 3.79 36.15 5.74
C PRO A 296 2.40 35.71 6.23
N GLY A 297 2.38 35.14 7.44
CA GLY A 297 1.17 34.94 8.24
C GLY A 297 0.84 36.20 9.04
#